data_AF-A0A7C1PYJ2-F1
#
_entry.id   AF-A0A7C1PYJ2-F1
#
_cell.length_a   1.000
_cell.length_b   1.000
_cell.length_c   1.000
_cell.angle_alpha   90.00
_cell.angle_beta   90.00
_cell.angle_gamma   90.00
#
_symmetry.space_group_name_H-M   'P 1'
#
loop_
_entity.id
_entity.type
_entity.pdbx_description
1 polymer ?
#
loop_
_entity_poly.entity_id
_entity_poly.type
_entity_poly.pdbx_seq_one_letter_code
_entity_poly.pdbx_strand_id
1 'polypeptide(L)'
;MVDKLGNIDVLKASCNIQTVQDGRGAIFTWIPDQPIVEFNMLHFLPNKIRGNHYHSEFVEYFLVVSGTVVMVTKDPDTGKEINMMAGSGICFRTPQNTPHAVHAITQSVCISLLTKPWDECNPPIVYEDLIPFNSDYVDRMKFIAKKDVVSKRKTVAVLGAAGFVGREIAKVVLDSGYHLIPVDRRDNAEELIADADIVVHSANPAGRMRAEDNPEWDFGETVDKTIKFFALAKGKRFIQISTMSCRTQLYGNYGRNRRVCELLVASDSSLVIRLGPMYGGSKKKDMLHDILAGRKVYVSEDTSYAYTDVVWNAQKIVSLLGTSETGIREIGASNAVRLGDLRDYFASDSEFSGIVETQIPENCPDGPDANDVYEYAKKEYVFMVENNLLEEV
;
A
#
# COMPACT_ATOMS: atom_id res chain seq x y z
N MET A 1 31.71 -25.18 38.86
CA MET A 1 30.84 -26.03 38.03
C MET A 1 30.24 -25.16 36.95
N VAL A 2 30.33 -25.57 35.69
CA VAL A 2 29.66 -24.90 34.57
C VAL A 2 28.19 -25.32 34.63
N ASP A 3 27.27 -24.37 34.64
CA ASP A 3 25.84 -24.70 34.57
C ASP A 3 25.56 -25.29 33.18
N LYS A 4 24.79 -26.37 33.12
CA LYS A 4 24.51 -27.07 31.86
C LYS A 4 23.03 -27.18 31.59
N LEU A 5 22.67 -27.10 30.31
CA LEU A 5 21.39 -27.51 29.75
C LEU A 5 21.66 -28.72 28.86
N GLY A 6 21.47 -29.93 29.38
CA GLY A 6 21.93 -31.15 28.69
C GLY A 6 23.43 -31.11 28.44
N ASN A 7 23.83 -31.21 27.17
CA ASN A 7 25.24 -31.09 26.76
C ASN A 7 25.69 -29.65 26.49
N ILE A 8 24.77 -28.67 26.52
CA ILE A 8 25.08 -27.26 26.26
C ILE A 8 25.60 -26.60 27.54
N ASP A 9 26.74 -25.94 27.44
CA ASP A 9 27.32 -25.18 28.55
C ASP A 9 26.67 -23.78 28.60
N VAL A 10 26.15 -23.38 29.76
CA VAL A 10 25.59 -22.05 30.00
C VAL A 10 26.66 -21.15 30.61
N LEU A 11 27.19 -20.24 29.79
CA LEU A 11 28.30 -19.37 30.18
C LEU A 11 27.81 -18.13 30.92
N LYS A 12 28.36 -17.93 32.11
CA LYS A 12 28.17 -16.70 32.89
C LYS A 12 29.27 -15.71 32.55
N ALA A 13 28.88 -14.45 32.38
CA ALA A 13 29.85 -13.37 32.22
C ALA A 13 30.58 -13.13 33.54
N SER A 14 31.86 -12.76 33.44
CA SER A 14 32.56 -12.07 34.52
C SER A 14 32.40 -10.56 34.37
N CYS A 15 32.42 -9.84 35.49
CA CYS A 15 32.38 -8.38 35.49
C CYS A 15 33.35 -7.86 36.55
N ASN A 16 34.24 -6.95 36.16
CA ASN A 16 35.00 -6.17 37.13
C ASN A 16 34.11 -5.04 37.66
N ILE A 17 33.78 -5.07 38.95
CA ILE A 17 32.89 -4.09 39.59
C ILE A 17 33.39 -2.65 39.44
N GLN A 18 34.69 -2.43 39.28
CA GLN A 18 35.25 -1.09 39.04
C GLN A 18 34.74 -0.48 37.72
N THR A 19 34.47 -1.30 36.70
CA THR A 19 33.88 -0.83 35.42
C THR A 19 32.44 -0.37 35.57
N VAL A 20 31.76 -0.81 36.64
CA VAL A 20 30.42 -0.35 37.01
C VAL A 20 30.50 0.95 37.81
N GLN A 21 31.44 0.99 38.74
CA GLN A 21 31.61 2.10 39.68
C GLN A 21 32.23 3.35 39.04
N ASP A 22 32.88 3.24 37.87
CA ASP A 22 33.47 4.38 37.18
C ASP A 22 32.45 5.28 36.46
N GLY A 23 31.16 4.90 36.46
CA GLY A 23 30.06 5.69 35.93
C GLY A 23 29.83 5.60 34.41
N ARG A 24 30.59 4.77 33.68
CA ARG A 24 30.50 4.67 32.20
C ARG A 24 29.64 3.50 31.70
N GLY A 25 29.10 2.68 32.58
CA GLY A 25 28.32 1.49 32.22
C GLY A 25 28.85 0.26 32.93
N ALA A 26 28.97 -0.87 32.25
CA ALA A 26 29.54 -2.10 32.80
C ALA A 26 30.19 -2.90 31.67
N ILE A 27 31.30 -3.59 31.95
CA ILE A 27 31.92 -4.52 31.00
C ILE A 27 31.67 -5.94 31.50
N PHE A 28 30.93 -6.71 30.71
CA PHE A 28 30.68 -8.13 30.92
C PHE A 28 31.49 -8.94 29.91
N THR A 29 32.26 -9.90 30.41
CA THR A 29 33.22 -10.68 29.60
C THR A 29 32.90 -12.16 29.65
N TRP A 30 32.75 -12.75 28.47
CA TRP A 30 32.73 -14.20 28.25
C TRP A 30 34.05 -14.59 27.58
N ILE A 31 34.68 -15.65 28.07
CA ILE A 31 35.95 -16.15 27.53
C ILE A 31 35.67 -17.50 26.87
N PRO A 32 35.76 -17.59 25.53
CA PRO A 32 35.63 -18.87 24.84
C PRO A 32 36.86 -19.74 25.13
N ASP A 33 36.67 -21.06 25.13
CA ASP A 33 37.76 -22.03 25.33
C ASP A 33 38.51 -22.39 24.04
N GLN A 34 38.04 -21.89 22.90
CA GLN A 34 38.57 -22.12 21.57
C GLN A 34 38.56 -20.80 20.76
N PRO A 35 39.46 -20.66 19.77
CA PRO A 35 39.43 -19.51 18.88
C PRO A 35 38.08 -19.38 18.16
N ILE A 36 37.51 -18.18 18.17
CA ILE A 36 36.38 -17.80 17.33
C ILE A 36 36.93 -17.27 16.02
N VAL A 37 36.43 -17.79 14.91
CA VAL A 37 36.88 -17.44 13.56
C VAL A 37 35.77 -16.81 12.71
N GLU A 38 34.52 -16.88 13.15
CA GLU A 38 33.36 -16.28 12.48
C GLU A 38 32.37 -15.73 13.50
N PHE A 39 31.68 -14.64 13.16
CA PHE A 39 30.59 -14.08 13.95
C PHE A 39 29.41 -13.68 13.06
N ASN A 40 28.21 -14.01 13.51
CA ASN A 40 26.96 -13.81 12.79
C ASN A 40 25.97 -13.05 13.66
N MET A 41 25.39 -11.96 13.13
CA MET A 41 24.28 -11.26 13.77
C MET A 41 22.95 -11.86 13.31
N LEU A 42 22.10 -12.19 14.27
CA LEU A 42 20.85 -12.90 14.04
C LEU A 42 19.68 -12.06 14.56
N HIS A 43 18.65 -11.88 13.73
CA HIS A 43 17.40 -11.23 14.10
C HIS A 43 16.27 -12.24 14.09
N PHE A 44 15.59 -12.41 15.22
CA PHE A 44 14.46 -13.33 15.37
C PHE A 44 13.16 -12.57 15.55
N LEU A 45 12.15 -12.95 14.77
CA LEU A 45 10.77 -12.53 14.98
C LEU A 45 10.14 -13.37 16.11
N PRO A 46 9.18 -12.81 16.87
CA PRO A 46 8.42 -13.57 17.87
C PRO A 46 7.80 -14.85 17.30
N ASN A 47 7.73 -15.91 18.10
CA ASN A 47 7.17 -17.23 17.77
C ASN A 47 7.86 -17.95 16.60
N LYS A 48 9.10 -17.59 16.26
CA LYS A 48 9.91 -18.33 15.29
C LYS A 48 10.89 -19.25 15.99
N ILE A 49 11.04 -20.44 15.42
CA ILE A 49 12.05 -21.43 15.81
C ILE A 49 13.19 -21.33 14.80
N ARG A 50 14.42 -21.26 15.30
CA ARG A 50 15.65 -21.36 14.51
C ARG A 50 16.56 -22.39 15.17
N GLY A 51 17.05 -23.36 14.42
CA GLY A 51 17.66 -24.56 15.01
C GLY A 51 17.12 -25.83 14.38
N ASN A 52 16.79 -26.82 15.22
CA ASN A 52 16.42 -28.18 14.81
C ASN A 52 17.56 -28.85 14.02
N HIS A 53 18.77 -28.71 14.54
CA HIS A 53 19.96 -29.30 13.96
C HIS A 53 21.06 -29.46 15.02
N TYR A 54 22.15 -30.08 14.60
CA TYR A 54 23.44 -30.02 15.26
C TYR A 54 24.53 -29.68 14.25
N HIS A 55 25.67 -29.25 14.77
CA HIS A 55 26.86 -28.91 13.99
C HIS A 55 27.89 -30.02 14.18
N SER A 56 28.37 -30.66 13.11
CA SER A 56 29.37 -31.75 13.24
C SER A 56 30.81 -31.24 13.31
N GLU A 57 31.06 -30.01 12.84
CA GLU A 57 32.42 -29.52 12.57
C GLU A 57 32.85 -28.30 13.40
N PHE A 58 31.93 -27.65 14.11
CA PHE A 58 32.26 -26.49 14.95
C PHE A 58 31.48 -26.48 16.25
N VAL A 59 32.03 -25.75 17.22
CA VAL A 59 31.33 -25.31 18.42
C VAL A 59 30.71 -23.96 18.13
N GLU A 60 29.46 -23.79 18.54
CA GLU A 60 28.76 -22.51 18.43
C GLU A 60 28.65 -21.86 19.82
N TYR A 61 29.02 -20.58 19.89
CA TYR A 61 28.68 -19.73 21.03
C TYR A 61 27.54 -18.81 20.64
N PHE A 62 26.42 -18.93 21.33
CA PHE A 62 25.20 -18.20 21.05
C PHE A 62 24.89 -17.22 22.19
N LEU A 63 25.12 -15.93 21.96
CA LEU A 63 24.85 -14.85 22.91
C LEU A 63 23.52 -14.16 22.59
N VAL A 64 22.64 -14.09 23.58
CA VAL A 64 21.44 -13.27 23.49
C VAL A 64 21.81 -11.82 23.81
N VAL A 65 21.65 -10.91 22.84
CA VAL A 65 21.93 -9.48 22.99
C VAL A 65 20.69 -8.74 23.48
N SER A 66 19.55 -8.97 22.85
CA SER A 66 18.25 -8.40 23.24
C SER A 66 17.11 -9.39 23.02
N GLY A 67 16.02 -9.20 23.77
CA GLY A 67 14.84 -10.05 23.69
C GLY A 67 14.89 -11.25 24.64
N THR A 68 13.98 -12.19 24.41
CA THR A 68 13.78 -13.38 25.23
C THR A 68 13.52 -14.57 24.33
N VAL A 69 14.27 -15.64 24.56
CA VAL A 69 14.21 -16.89 23.80
C VAL A 69 14.11 -18.08 24.75
N VAL A 70 13.74 -19.23 24.22
CA VAL A 70 13.85 -20.53 24.88
C VAL A 70 14.86 -21.36 24.09
N MET A 71 15.96 -21.73 24.74
CA MET A 71 16.91 -22.72 24.21
C MET A 71 16.39 -24.11 24.55
N VAL A 72 16.40 -25.01 23.57
CA VAL A 72 15.88 -26.37 23.69
C VAL A 72 16.92 -27.36 23.19
N THR A 73 17.06 -28.48 23.87
CA THR A 73 17.98 -29.57 23.52
C THR A 73 17.45 -30.89 24.08
N LYS A 74 18.23 -31.96 23.95
CA LYS A 74 17.92 -33.27 24.54
C LYS A 74 18.72 -33.48 25.82
N ASP A 75 18.05 -34.06 26.79
CA ASP A 75 18.68 -34.67 27.96
C ASP A 75 19.54 -35.87 27.48
N PRO A 76 20.84 -35.91 27.80
CA PRO A 76 21.74 -36.93 27.27
C PRO A 76 21.46 -38.34 27.81
N ASP A 77 20.83 -38.46 28.98
CA ASP A 77 20.56 -39.75 29.62
C ASP A 77 19.22 -40.35 29.13
N THR A 78 18.22 -39.50 28.94
CA THR A 78 16.84 -39.92 28.65
C THR A 78 16.43 -39.68 27.20
N GLY A 79 17.17 -38.84 26.46
CA GLY A 79 16.83 -38.41 25.11
C GLY A 79 15.60 -37.49 25.02
N LYS A 80 15.00 -37.13 26.17
CA LYS A 80 13.81 -36.28 26.23
C LYS A 80 14.15 -34.82 26.01
N GLU A 81 13.19 -34.06 25.48
CA GLU A 81 13.31 -32.61 25.35
C GLU A 81 13.45 -31.96 26.74
N ILE A 82 14.44 -31.06 26.86
CA ILE A 82 14.63 -30.15 27.98
C ILE A 82 14.89 -28.75 27.45
N ASN A 83 14.53 -27.74 28.23
CA ASN A 83 14.61 -26.36 27.78
C ASN A 83 14.97 -25.37 28.90
N MET A 84 15.41 -24.18 28.48
CA MET A 84 15.75 -23.06 29.36
C MET A 84 15.35 -21.74 28.71
N MET A 85 14.64 -20.88 29.44
CA MET A 85 14.41 -19.50 29.05
C MET A 85 15.71 -18.69 29.22
N ALA A 86 16.04 -17.86 28.22
CA ALA A 86 17.21 -17.00 28.23
C ALA A 86 16.87 -15.60 27.70
N GLY A 87 17.49 -14.59 28.32
CA GLY A 87 17.42 -13.19 27.91
C GLY A 87 18.80 -12.60 27.72
N SER A 88 18.87 -11.27 27.57
CA SER A 88 20.12 -10.53 27.38
C SER A 88 21.23 -10.94 28.36
N GLY A 89 22.41 -11.24 27.81
CA GLY A 89 23.60 -11.60 28.59
C GLY A 89 23.72 -13.10 28.92
N ILE A 90 22.78 -13.94 28.49
CA ILE A 90 22.97 -15.39 28.54
C ILE A 90 23.70 -15.84 27.27
N CYS A 91 24.79 -16.60 27.44
CA CYS A 91 25.56 -17.17 26.36
C CYS A 91 25.58 -18.70 26.49
N PHE A 92 25.26 -19.40 25.41
CA PHE A 92 25.33 -20.85 25.33
C PHE A 92 26.55 -21.25 24.52
N ARG A 93 27.34 -22.20 25.00
CA ARG A 93 28.34 -22.90 24.20
C ARG A 93 27.79 -24.28 23.88
N THR A 94 27.47 -24.48 22.61
CA THR A 94 26.90 -25.71 22.08
C THR A 94 28.01 -26.56 21.47
N PRO A 95 28.37 -27.70 22.08
CA PRO A 95 29.36 -28.60 21.52
C PRO A 95 28.93 -29.20 20.18
N GLN A 96 29.90 -29.67 19.40
CA GLN A 96 29.62 -30.45 18.20
C GLN A 96 28.68 -31.62 18.50
N ASN A 97 27.85 -31.98 17.52
CA ASN A 97 26.89 -33.08 17.60
C ASN A 97 25.89 -32.95 18.75
N THR A 98 25.65 -31.72 19.25
CA THR A 98 24.61 -31.44 20.24
C THR A 98 23.39 -30.85 19.53
N PRO A 99 22.29 -31.59 19.41
CA PRO A 99 21.06 -31.09 18.82
C PRO A 99 20.49 -29.94 19.65
N HIS A 100 20.15 -28.83 19.00
CA HIS A 100 19.55 -27.69 19.69
C HIS A 100 18.56 -26.91 18.80
N ALA A 101 17.68 -26.18 19.46
CA ALA A 101 16.81 -25.21 18.83
C ALA A 101 16.54 -24.00 19.73
N VAL A 102 16.30 -22.85 19.10
CA VAL A 102 15.96 -21.61 19.79
C VAL A 102 14.58 -21.15 19.35
N HIS A 103 13.66 -21.03 20.29
CA HIS A 103 12.33 -20.47 20.07
C HIS A 103 12.26 -19.05 20.62
N ALA A 104 12.08 -18.06 19.75
CA ALA A 104 11.96 -16.66 20.16
C ALA A 104 10.58 -16.39 20.80
N ILE A 105 10.58 -15.91 22.05
CA ILE A 105 9.36 -15.43 22.73
C ILE A 105 9.05 -14.00 22.28
N THR A 106 10.08 -13.15 22.25
CA THR A 106 9.98 -11.74 21.81
C THR A 106 10.90 -11.51 20.62
N GLN A 107 10.77 -10.33 19.99
CA GLN A 107 11.72 -9.92 18.97
C GLN A 107 13.12 -9.86 19.60
N SER A 108 14.04 -10.64 19.04
CA SER A 108 15.33 -10.89 19.68
C SER A 108 16.48 -10.66 18.72
N VAL A 109 17.58 -10.13 19.24
CA VAL A 109 18.85 -10.03 18.53
C VAL A 109 19.86 -10.93 19.24
N CYS A 110 20.53 -11.79 18.48
CA CYS A 110 21.50 -12.73 19.00
C CYS A 110 22.78 -12.67 18.15
N ILE A 111 23.89 -13.09 18.74
CA ILE A 111 25.15 -13.28 18.02
C ILE A 111 25.53 -14.74 18.13
N SER A 112 25.82 -15.36 16.98
CA SER A 112 26.43 -16.69 16.90
C SER A 112 27.91 -16.53 16.55
N LEU A 113 28.78 -17.23 17.26
CA LEU A 113 30.23 -17.20 17.11
C LEU A 113 30.73 -18.63 16.90
N LEU A 114 31.47 -18.86 15.82
CA LEU A 114 31.84 -20.22 15.39
C LEU A 114 33.35 -20.47 15.53
N THR A 115 33.71 -21.71 15.85
CA THR A 115 35.13 -22.15 15.92
C THR A 115 35.69 -22.65 14.58
N LYS A 116 34.87 -22.70 13.54
CA LYS A 116 35.26 -22.98 12.14
C LYS A 116 34.39 -22.12 11.21
N PRO A 117 34.90 -21.57 10.10
CA PRO A 117 34.08 -20.82 9.15
C PRO A 117 32.97 -21.71 8.57
N TRP A 118 31.76 -21.17 8.46
CA TRP A 118 30.57 -21.90 8.03
C TRP A 118 30.75 -22.51 6.63
N ASP A 119 31.25 -21.72 5.68
CA ASP A 119 31.41 -22.10 4.28
C ASP A 119 32.52 -23.16 4.05
N GLU A 120 33.32 -23.47 5.07
CA GLU A 120 34.34 -24.52 5.04
C GLU A 120 33.86 -25.86 5.62
N CYS A 121 32.59 -25.94 6.03
CA CYS A 121 31.97 -27.14 6.57
C CYS A 121 31.17 -27.90 5.51
N ASN A 122 31.06 -29.23 5.64
CA ASN A 122 30.37 -30.12 4.73
C ASN A 122 29.73 -31.35 5.45
N PRO A 123 28.44 -31.27 5.84
CA PRO A 123 27.61 -30.08 5.87
C PRO A 123 27.86 -29.25 7.14
N PRO A 124 27.58 -27.93 7.11
CA PRO A 124 27.66 -27.09 8.32
C PRO A 124 26.64 -27.49 9.39
N ILE A 125 25.45 -27.93 8.95
CA ILE A 125 24.37 -28.39 9.83
C ILE A 125 23.85 -29.74 9.39
N VAL A 126 23.50 -30.57 10.37
CA VAL A 126 22.73 -31.80 10.18
C VAL A 126 21.40 -31.64 10.90
N TYR A 127 20.32 -31.68 10.14
CA TYR A 127 18.98 -31.48 10.68
C TYR A 127 18.54 -32.63 11.59
N GLU A 128 17.94 -32.26 12.72
CA GLU A 128 17.32 -33.17 13.67
C GLU A 128 16.14 -32.45 14.32
N ASP A 129 14.93 -32.94 14.06
CA ASP A 129 13.70 -32.34 14.61
C ASP A 129 13.63 -32.55 16.13
N LEU A 130 13.92 -31.47 16.87
CA LEU A 130 13.83 -31.43 18.33
C LEU A 130 12.44 -30.97 18.76
N ILE A 131 12.00 -29.87 18.17
CA ILE A 131 10.70 -29.27 18.42
C ILE A 131 9.91 -29.31 17.12
N PRO A 132 8.95 -30.23 16.95
CA PRO A 132 7.92 -30.01 15.96
C PRO A 132 7.09 -28.79 16.39
N PHE A 133 6.74 -27.90 15.46
CA PHE A 133 5.67 -26.96 15.76
C PHE A 133 4.43 -27.76 16.17
N ASN A 134 3.78 -27.34 17.27
CA ASN A 134 2.57 -27.98 17.77
C ASN A 134 1.58 -28.21 16.59
N SER A 135 1.07 -29.43 16.43
CA SER A 135 0.23 -29.79 15.28
C SER A 135 -1.00 -28.89 15.15
N ASP A 136 -1.64 -28.52 16.26
CA ASP A 136 -2.76 -27.58 16.28
C ASP A 136 -2.31 -26.16 15.93
N TYR A 137 -1.09 -25.77 16.29
CA TYR A 137 -0.49 -24.51 15.83
C TYR A 137 -0.15 -24.56 14.34
N VAL A 138 0.40 -25.66 13.83
CA VAL A 138 0.69 -25.87 12.41
C VAL A 138 -0.61 -25.89 11.62
N ASP A 139 -1.65 -26.53 12.12
CA ASP A 139 -2.96 -26.60 11.49
C ASP A 139 -3.71 -25.29 11.64
N ARG A 140 -3.56 -24.57 12.75
CA ARG A 140 -4.01 -23.18 12.90
C ARG A 140 -3.23 -22.24 12.00
N MET A 141 -1.94 -22.44 11.76
CA MET A 141 -1.11 -21.66 10.86
C MET A 141 -1.32 -22.04 9.40
N LYS A 142 -1.70 -23.28 9.09
CA LYS A 142 -2.19 -23.70 7.76
C LYS A 142 -3.60 -23.22 7.53
N PHE A 143 -4.43 -23.16 8.57
CA PHE A 143 -5.75 -22.56 8.55
C PHE A 143 -5.62 -21.05 8.38
N ILE A 144 -4.76 -20.37 9.15
CA ILE A 144 -4.42 -18.95 9.02
C ILE A 144 -3.72 -18.68 7.69
N ALA A 145 -2.80 -19.51 7.20
CA ALA A 145 -2.17 -19.34 5.89
C ALA A 145 -3.16 -19.59 4.74
N LYS A 146 -4.07 -20.57 4.85
CA LYS A 146 -5.24 -20.70 3.96
C LYS A 146 -6.17 -19.51 4.10
N LYS A 147 -6.29 -18.91 5.29
CA LYS A 147 -7.06 -17.68 5.56
C LYS A 147 -6.29 -16.40 5.19
N ASP A 148 -4.98 -16.42 4.99
CA ASP A 148 -4.13 -15.28 4.61
C ASP A 148 -3.98 -15.23 3.10
N VAL A 149 -3.90 -16.40 2.44
CA VAL A 149 -4.12 -16.55 1.00
C VAL A 149 -5.57 -16.19 0.63
N VAL A 150 -6.52 -16.28 1.56
CA VAL A 150 -7.94 -15.94 1.36
C VAL A 150 -8.38 -14.62 2.03
N SER A 151 -7.58 -14.00 2.92
CA SER A 151 -7.97 -12.77 3.66
C SER A 151 -6.84 -12.05 4.43
N LYS A 152 -5.76 -11.65 3.74
CA LYS A 152 -5.38 -10.23 3.89
C LYS A 152 -5.81 -9.51 2.61
N ARG A 153 -7.07 -9.10 2.59
CA ARG A 153 -7.55 -8.17 1.57
C ARG A 153 -6.60 -6.98 1.61
N LYS A 154 -5.91 -6.69 0.50
CA LYS A 154 -5.02 -5.52 0.45
C LYS A 154 -5.82 -4.30 0.85
N THR A 155 -5.22 -3.45 1.66
CA THR A 155 -5.86 -2.23 2.14
C THR A 155 -5.66 -1.11 1.11
N VAL A 156 -6.74 -0.43 0.74
CA VAL A 156 -6.76 0.64 -0.26
C VAL A 156 -7.18 1.94 0.40
N ALA A 157 -6.26 2.89 0.52
CA ALA A 157 -6.59 4.26 0.93
C ALA A 157 -7.15 5.03 -0.27
N VAL A 158 -8.39 5.51 -0.20
CA VAL A 158 -9.00 6.37 -1.21
C VAL A 158 -9.00 7.80 -0.69
N LEU A 159 -8.07 8.61 -1.19
CA LEU A 159 -7.96 10.02 -0.83
C LEU A 159 -8.99 10.82 -1.64
N GLY A 160 -9.86 11.56 -0.94
CA GLY A 160 -11.01 12.23 -1.55
C GLY A 160 -12.23 11.33 -1.67
N ALA A 161 -12.41 10.38 -0.74
CA ALA A 161 -13.50 9.40 -0.75
C ALA A 161 -14.91 10.03 -0.75
N ALA A 162 -15.11 11.22 -0.20
CA ALA A 162 -16.40 11.91 -0.29
C ALA A 162 -16.69 12.59 -1.65
N GLY A 163 -15.68 12.72 -2.51
CA GLY A 163 -15.74 13.41 -3.80
C GLY A 163 -16.51 12.66 -4.89
N PHE A 164 -16.70 13.30 -6.05
CA PHE A 164 -17.51 12.74 -7.15
C PHE A 164 -16.99 11.37 -7.63
N VAL A 165 -15.72 11.29 -8.02
CA VAL A 165 -15.10 10.03 -8.47
C VAL A 165 -14.72 9.16 -7.27
N GLY A 166 -14.12 9.76 -6.23
CA GLY A 166 -13.62 9.04 -5.06
C GLY A 166 -14.70 8.23 -4.33
N ARG A 167 -15.94 8.73 -4.28
CA ARG A 167 -17.09 8.01 -3.67
C ARG A 167 -17.43 6.74 -4.41
N GLU A 168 -17.47 6.78 -5.73
CA GLU A 168 -17.77 5.59 -6.53
C GLU A 168 -16.61 4.60 -6.48
N ILE A 169 -15.35 5.07 -6.49
CA ILE A 169 -14.19 4.21 -6.23
C ILE A 169 -14.33 3.52 -4.86
N ALA A 170 -14.64 4.27 -3.80
CA ALA A 170 -14.78 3.74 -2.45
C ALA A 170 -15.88 2.66 -2.36
N LYS A 171 -17.05 2.88 -2.97
CA LYS A 171 -18.13 1.88 -3.05
C LYS A 171 -17.66 0.60 -3.76
N VAL A 172 -17.03 0.75 -4.93
CA VAL A 172 -16.55 -0.41 -5.69
C VAL A 172 -15.44 -1.16 -4.92
N VAL A 173 -14.58 -0.46 -4.18
CA VAL A 173 -13.59 -1.09 -3.29
C VAL A 173 -14.29 -1.90 -2.17
N LEU A 174 -15.37 -1.41 -1.57
CA LEU A 174 -16.13 -2.15 -0.55
C LEU A 174 -16.73 -3.46 -1.10
N ASP A 175 -17.25 -3.41 -2.32
CA ASP A 175 -17.84 -4.57 -3.01
C ASP A 175 -16.79 -5.51 -3.64
N SER A 176 -15.51 -5.21 -3.46
CA SER A 176 -14.40 -5.97 -4.04
C SER A 176 -13.66 -6.86 -3.02
N GLY A 177 -12.56 -7.48 -3.47
CA GLY A 177 -11.63 -8.23 -2.63
C GLY A 177 -10.67 -7.37 -1.79
N TYR A 178 -10.84 -6.05 -1.73
CA TYR A 178 -9.99 -5.12 -0.98
C TYR A 178 -10.61 -4.70 0.37
N HIS A 179 -9.79 -4.11 1.25
CA HIS A 179 -10.25 -3.41 2.45
C HIS A 179 -10.15 -1.90 2.22
N LEU A 180 -11.27 -1.18 2.36
CA LEU A 180 -11.30 0.27 2.12
C LEU A 180 -10.82 1.04 3.36
N ILE A 181 -9.87 1.95 3.17
CA ILE A 181 -9.63 3.10 4.05
C ILE A 181 -10.13 4.36 3.32
N PRO A 182 -11.31 4.91 3.66
CA PRO A 182 -11.74 6.18 3.11
C PRO A 182 -10.96 7.31 3.79
N VAL A 183 -10.49 8.30 3.02
CA VAL A 183 -9.79 9.46 3.56
C VAL A 183 -10.43 10.75 3.04
N ASP A 184 -10.93 11.55 3.98
CA ASP A 184 -11.54 12.86 3.77
C ASP A 184 -10.66 14.00 4.30
N ARG A 185 -11.07 15.25 4.03
CA ARG A 185 -10.28 16.46 4.33
C ARG A 185 -9.94 16.67 5.81
N ARG A 186 -10.71 16.07 6.72
CA ARG A 186 -10.54 16.23 8.18
C ARG A 186 -9.70 15.13 8.80
N ASP A 187 -9.37 14.09 8.03
CA ASP A 187 -8.70 12.91 8.55
C ASP A 187 -7.19 13.10 8.62
N ASN A 188 -6.55 12.31 9.46
CA ASN A 188 -5.09 12.20 9.50
C ASN A 188 -4.59 11.33 8.33
N ALA A 189 -4.44 11.96 7.16
CA ALA A 189 -4.01 11.26 5.95
C ALA A 189 -2.65 10.55 6.10
N GLU A 190 -1.75 11.02 6.97
CA GLU A 190 -0.44 10.39 7.19
C GLU A 190 -0.57 8.98 7.78
N GLU A 191 -1.35 8.83 8.85
CA GLU A 191 -1.61 7.56 9.51
C GLU A 191 -2.37 6.61 8.57
N LEU A 192 -3.41 7.11 7.91
CA LEU A 192 -4.24 6.30 7.01
C LEU A 192 -3.48 5.83 5.76
N ILE A 193 -2.57 6.64 5.21
CA ILE A 193 -1.69 6.21 4.11
C ILE A 193 -0.64 5.22 4.61
N ALA A 194 -0.14 5.35 5.84
CA ALA A 194 0.82 4.43 6.43
C ALA A 194 0.25 3.01 6.57
N ASP A 195 -1.06 2.88 6.83
CA ASP A 195 -1.74 1.59 7.00
C ASP A 195 -2.23 0.93 5.68
N ALA A 196 -2.21 1.66 4.57
CA ALA A 196 -2.66 1.15 3.27
C ALA A 196 -1.56 0.36 2.52
N ASP A 197 -1.94 -0.62 1.70
CA ASP A 197 -1.06 -1.27 0.73
C ASP A 197 -1.05 -0.52 -0.62
N ILE A 198 -2.18 0.11 -0.95
CA ILE A 198 -2.43 0.82 -2.20
C ILE A 198 -3.03 2.18 -1.87
N VAL A 199 -2.58 3.24 -2.53
CA VAL A 199 -3.11 4.60 -2.38
C VAL A 199 -3.77 5.02 -3.69
N VAL A 200 -5.04 5.43 -3.63
CA VAL A 200 -5.76 6.04 -4.75
C VAL A 200 -5.96 7.52 -4.42
N HIS A 201 -5.25 8.40 -5.11
CA HIS A 201 -5.34 9.84 -4.93
C HIS A 201 -6.36 10.44 -5.90
N SER A 202 -7.56 10.75 -5.38
CA SER A 202 -8.66 11.41 -6.09
C SER A 202 -9.06 12.76 -5.46
N ALA A 203 -8.21 13.32 -4.59
CA ALA A 203 -8.52 14.49 -3.77
C ALA A 203 -8.22 15.85 -4.45
N ASN A 204 -7.91 15.85 -5.74
CA ASN A 204 -7.70 17.07 -6.52
C ASN A 204 -9.06 17.74 -6.87
N PRO A 205 -9.23 19.05 -6.65
CA PRO A 205 -10.43 19.79 -7.07
C PRO A 205 -10.75 19.62 -8.57
N ALA A 206 -12.03 19.60 -8.91
CA ALA A 206 -12.49 19.49 -10.32
C ALA A 206 -12.90 20.83 -10.95
N GLY A 207 -12.96 21.91 -10.16
CA GLY A 207 -13.49 23.21 -10.61
C GLY A 207 -12.50 23.98 -11.48
N ARG A 208 -12.66 23.90 -12.81
CA ARG A 208 -11.80 24.58 -13.79
C ARG A 208 -11.79 26.10 -13.62
N MET A 209 -12.98 26.72 -13.59
CA MET A 209 -13.11 28.18 -13.43
C MET A 209 -12.46 28.65 -12.12
N ARG A 210 -12.72 27.95 -11.01
CA ARG A 210 -12.14 28.28 -9.71
C ARG A 210 -10.61 28.21 -9.71
N ALA A 211 -10.02 27.29 -10.47
CA ALA A 211 -8.58 27.19 -10.59
C ALA A 211 -7.97 28.37 -11.36
N GLU A 212 -8.69 28.95 -12.31
CA GLU A 212 -8.26 30.17 -13.00
C GLU A 212 -8.49 31.43 -12.15
N ASP A 213 -9.60 31.48 -11.40
CA ASP A 213 -9.90 32.59 -10.50
C ASP A 213 -8.99 32.63 -9.27
N ASN A 214 -8.51 31.47 -8.82
CA ASN A 214 -7.67 31.33 -7.61
C ASN A 214 -6.51 30.33 -7.85
N PRO A 215 -5.51 30.71 -8.66
CA PRO A 215 -4.45 29.79 -9.10
C PRO A 215 -3.54 29.30 -7.97
N GLU A 216 -3.23 30.16 -6.99
CA GLU A 216 -2.43 29.77 -5.81
C GLU A 216 -3.15 28.71 -4.97
N TRP A 217 -4.46 28.87 -4.80
CA TRP A 217 -5.29 27.90 -4.09
C TRP A 217 -5.37 26.56 -4.83
N ASP A 218 -5.60 26.56 -6.15
CA ASP A 218 -5.60 25.29 -6.91
C ASP A 218 -4.24 24.62 -6.85
N PHE A 219 -3.14 25.37 -6.98
CA PHE A 219 -1.79 24.82 -6.84
C PHE A 219 -1.59 24.12 -5.49
N GLY A 220 -1.93 24.78 -4.37
CA GLY A 220 -1.81 24.19 -3.04
C GLY A 220 -2.71 22.96 -2.85
N GLU A 221 -3.96 23.02 -3.33
CA GLU A 221 -4.91 21.92 -3.21
C GLU A 221 -4.63 20.76 -4.16
N THR A 222 -3.66 20.90 -5.07
CA THR A 222 -3.37 19.91 -6.11
C THR A 222 -1.92 19.48 -6.09
N VAL A 223 -1.00 20.35 -6.46
CA VAL A 223 0.44 20.07 -6.56
C VAL A 223 1.03 19.78 -5.19
N ASP A 224 0.91 20.72 -4.23
CA ASP A 224 1.49 20.53 -2.89
C ASP A 224 0.88 19.33 -2.17
N LYS A 225 -0.44 19.17 -2.30
CA LYS A 225 -1.15 18.01 -1.76
C LYS A 225 -0.67 16.69 -2.38
N THR A 226 -0.46 16.66 -3.69
CA THR A 226 0.04 15.47 -4.39
C THR A 226 1.46 15.13 -3.95
N ILE A 227 2.35 16.13 -3.81
CA ILE A 227 3.70 15.94 -3.26
C ILE A 227 3.63 15.30 -1.88
N LYS A 228 2.80 15.85 -0.99
CA LYS A 228 2.62 15.35 0.37
C LYS A 228 2.16 13.90 0.38
N PHE A 229 1.08 13.57 -0.34
CA PHE A 229 0.53 12.22 -0.33
C PHE A 229 1.44 11.19 -1.00
N PHE A 230 2.12 11.58 -2.07
CA PHE A 230 3.09 10.71 -2.73
C PHE A 230 4.30 10.41 -1.82
N ALA A 231 4.81 11.42 -1.10
CA ALA A 231 5.88 11.22 -0.12
C ALA A 231 5.46 10.28 1.02
N LEU A 232 4.22 10.42 1.51
CA LEU A 232 3.65 9.55 2.55
C LEU A 232 3.47 8.11 2.08
N ALA A 233 3.22 7.90 0.79
CA ALA A 233 3.06 6.56 0.22
C ALA A 233 4.36 5.73 0.24
N LYS A 234 5.55 6.34 0.39
CA LYS A 234 6.83 5.64 0.59
C LYS A 234 7.08 4.48 -0.39
N GLY A 235 6.76 4.68 -1.68
CA GLY A 235 6.96 3.69 -2.74
C GLY A 235 5.88 2.60 -2.84
N LYS A 236 4.80 2.69 -2.06
CA LYS A 236 3.60 1.85 -2.23
C LYS A 236 2.93 2.13 -3.58
N ARG A 237 2.08 1.19 -4.01
CA ARG A 237 1.30 1.33 -5.24
C ARG A 237 0.45 2.62 -5.18
N PHE A 238 0.71 3.55 -6.10
CA PHE A 238 0.09 4.87 -6.10
C PHE A 238 -0.72 5.11 -7.37
N ILE A 239 -2.03 5.25 -7.25
CA ILE A 239 -2.94 5.49 -8.37
C ILE A 239 -3.36 6.95 -8.34
N GLN A 240 -2.83 7.75 -9.26
CA GLN A 240 -3.18 9.15 -9.40
C GLN A 240 -4.37 9.29 -10.33
N ILE A 241 -5.50 9.80 -9.82
CA ILE A 241 -6.59 10.22 -10.68
C ILE A 241 -6.25 11.59 -11.27
N SER A 242 -6.12 11.61 -12.59
CA SER A 242 -5.83 12.77 -13.43
C SER A 242 -7.02 13.03 -14.36
N THR A 243 -6.85 13.93 -15.31
CA THR A 243 -7.87 14.36 -16.26
C THR A 243 -7.25 14.60 -17.62
N MET A 244 -8.00 14.35 -18.69
CA MET A 244 -7.54 14.58 -20.06
C MET A 244 -7.21 16.07 -20.33
N SER A 245 -7.77 16.98 -19.54
CA SER A 245 -7.39 18.41 -19.53
C SER A 245 -5.89 18.65 -19.32
N CYS A 246 -5.15 17.70 -18.72
CA CYS A 246 -3.70 17.82 -18.54
C CYS A 246 -2.91 17.77 -19.86
N ARG A 247 -3.53 17.35 -20.97
CA ARG A 247 -2.94 17.42 -22.32
C ARG A 247 -3.70 18.36 -23.25
N THR A 248 -5.01 18.49 -23.08
CA THR A 248 -5.85 19.32 -23.96
C THR A 248 -5.98 20.78 -23.51
N GLN A 249 -5.71 21.10 -22.23
CA GLN A 249 -5.95 22.43 -21.64
C GLN A 249 -4.71 23.00 -20.94
N LEU A 250 -3.54 22.84 -21.55
CA LEU A 250 -2.26 23.34 -21.02
C LEU A 250 -2.10 24.86 -21.06
N TYR A 251 -3.08 25.60 -21.59
CA TYR A 251 -3.08 27.07 -21.54
C TYR A 251 -3.56 27.61 -20.19
N GLY A 252 -4.37 26.85 -19.44
CA GLY A 252 -4.91 27.24 -18.13
C GLY A 252 -4.17 26.62 -16.94
N ASN A 253 -4.37 27.20 -15.74
CA ASN A 253 -3.83 26.70 -14.48
C ASN A 253 -4.33 25.28 -14.16
N TYR A 254 -5.62 25.00 -14.40
CA TYR A 254 -6.21 23.69 -14.12
C TYR A 254 -5.45 22.56 -14.84
N GLY A 255 -5.32 22.64 -16.18
CA GLY A 255 -4.64 21.62 -16.97
C GLY A 255 -3.15 21.50 -16.61
N ARG A 256 -2.46 22.63 -16.43
CA ARG A 256 -1.03 22.66 -16.05
C ARG A 256 -0.78 21.99 -14.71
N ASN A 257 -1.55 22.33 -13.67
CA ASN A 257 -1.36 21.76 -12.34
C ASN A 257 -1.61 20.24 -12.32
N ARG A 258 -2.62 19.76 -13.07
CA ARG A 258 -2.83 18.31 -13.24
C ARG A 258 -1.66 17.65 -13.94
N ARG A 259 -1.12 18.26 -15.00
CA ARG A 259 0.07 17.76 -15.69
C ARG A 259 1.30 17.70 -14.78
N VAL A 260 1.50 18.71 -13.93
CA VAL A 260 2.57 18.71 -12.92
C VAL A 260 2.40 17.54 -11.94
N CYS A 261 1.17 17.26 -11.49
CA CYS A 261 0.89 16.10 -10.63
C CYS A 261 1.30 14.78 -11.32
N GLU A 262 1.04 14.61 -12.62
CA GLU A 262 1.46 13.40 -13.36
C GLU A 262 2.97 13.22 -13.38
N LEU A 263 3.71 14.31 -13.57
CA LEU A 263 5.17 14.29 -13.60
C LEU A 263 5.78 14.00 -12.22
N LEU A 264 5.18 14.55 -11.16
CA LEU A 264 5.65 14.38 -9.78
C LEU A 264 5.55 12.95 -9.29
N VAL A 265 4.49 12.25 -9.67
CA VAL A 265 4.23 10.87 -9.21
C VAL A 265 4.78 9.82 -10.18
N ALA A 266 5.38 10.22 -11.30
CA ALA A 266 5.91 9.29 -12.30
C ALA A 266 6.99 8.38 -11.68
N SER A 267 6.66 7.11 -11.48
CA SER A 267 7.54 6.11 -10.88
C SER A 267 7.09 4.70 -11.26
N ASP A 268 7.94 3.70 -11.00
CA ASP A 268 7.62 2.28 -11.20
C ASP A 268 6.56 1.75 -10.22
N SER A 269 6.18 2.54 -9.22
CA SER A 269 5.09 2.22 -8.30
C SER A 269 3.76 2.88 -8.69
N SER A 270 3.77 3.78 -9.68
CA SER A 270 2.65 4.67 -9.96
C SER A 270 1.92 4.35 -11.25
N LEU A 271 0.60 4.52 -11.22
CA LEU A 271 -0.26 4.56 -12.40
C LEU A 271 -1.09 5.84 -12.36
N VAL A 272 -0.98 6.63 -13.42
CA VAL A 272 -1.78 7.83 -13.64
C VAL A 272 -2.95 7.47 -14.53
N ILE A 273 -4.17 7.77 -14.08
CA ILE A 273 -5.40 7.48 -14.82
C ILE A 273 -6.05 8.81 -15.20
N ARG A 274 -6.05 9.14 -16.49
CA ARG A 274 -6.72 10.32 -17.03
C ARG A 274 -8.17 10.02 -17.31
N LEU A 275 -9.05 10.73 -16.63
CA LEU A 275 -10.49 10.67 -16.86
C LEU A 275 -10.96 11.79 -17.78
N GLY A 276 -11.91 11.45 -18.63
CA GLY A 276 -12.65 12.39 -19.45
C GLY A 276 -13.95 12.89 -18.79
N PRO A 277 -14.85 13.48 -19.59
CA PRO A 277 -16.20 13.85 -19.18
C PRO A 277 -17.00 12.64 -18.69
N MET A 278 -17.72 12.82 -17.60
CA MET A 278 -18.46 11.76 -16.91
C MET A 278 -19.86 12.23 -16.55
N TYR A 279 -20.83 11.31 -16.66
CA TYR A 279 -22.19 11.45 -16.15
C TYR A 279 -22.45 10.47 -15.00
N GLY A 280 -23.63 10.55 -14.36
CA GLY A 280 -24.02 9.65 -13.28
C GLY A 280 -23.60 10.09 -11.89
N GLY A 281 -23.78 9.19 -10.91
CA GLY A 281 -23.41 9.40 -9.52
C GLY A 281 -24.16 10.55 -8.85
N SER A 282 -23.46 11.34 -8.03
CA SER A 282 -24.04 12.48 -7.30
C SER A 282 -23.87 13.82 -8.02
N LYS A 283 -23.57 13.81 -9.33
CA LYS A 283 -23.34 15.04 -10.09
C LYS A 283 -24.67 15.74 -10.33
N LYS A 284 -24.72 17.05 -10.12
CA LYS A 284 -25.94 17.87 -10.30
C LYS A 284 -25.72 19.12 -11.16
N LYS A 285 -24.46 19.43 -11.49
CA LYS A 285 -24.09 20.63 -12.23
C LYS A 285 -22.79 20.38 -13.01
N ASP A 286 -22.90 20.47 -14.32
CA ASP A 286 -21.81 20.52 -15.30
C ASP A 286 -22.41 20.94 -16.66
N MET A 287 -21.60 20.87 -17.72
CA MET A 287 -22.05 21.22 -19.07
C MET A 287 -23.26 20.42 -19.56
N LEU A 288 -23.41 19.14 -19.18
CA LEU A 288 -24.60 18.37 -19.57
C LEU A 288 -25.85 18.95 -18.89
N HIS A 289 -25.76 19.25 -17.59
CA HIS A 289 -26.88 19.85 -16.85
C HIS A 289 -27.17 21.28 -17.33
N ASP A 290 -26.15 22.03 -17.73
CA ASP A 290 -26.32 23.36 -18.34
C ASP A 290 -27.06 23.27 -19.67
N ILE A 291 -26.72 22.29 -20.52
CA ILE A 291 -27.46 21.99 -21.75
C ILE A 291 -28.92 21.62 -21.43
N LEU A 292 -29.15 20.70 -20.50
CA LEU A 292 -30.51 20.26 -20.13
C LEU A 292 -31.36 21.40 -19.56
N ALA A 293 -30.75 22.37 -18.88
CA ALA A 293 -31.42 23.53 -18.29
C ALA A 293 -31.51 24.74 -19.22
N GLY A 294 -31.05 24.67 -20.48
CA GLY A 294 -31.04 25.83 -21.38
C GLY A 294 -30.07 26.94 -20.95
N ARG A 295 -29.09 26.61 -20.10
CA ARG A 295 -28.10 27.58 -19.59
C ARG A 295 -26.95 27.74 -20.57
N LYS A 296 -26.24 28.85 -20.44
CA LYS A 296 -25.05 29.15 -21.24
C LYS A 296 -23.95 28.10 -21.00
N VAL A 297 -23.37 27.61 -22.10
CA VAL A 297 -22.26 26.65 -22.11
C VAL A 297 -20.98 27.36 -22.57
N TYR A 298 -19.93 27.32 -21.75
CA TYR A 298 -18.70 28.08 -21.97
C TYR A 298 -17.64 27.38 -22.84
N VAL A 299 -18.09 26.56 -23.80
CA VAL A 299 -17.26 25.96 -24.85
C VAL A 299 -17.99 26.04 -26.20
N SER A 300 -17.28 25.76 -27.30
CA SER A 300 -17.91 25.67 -28.63
C SER A 300 -18.86 24.46 -28.71
N GLU A 301 -19.96 24.60 -29.46
CA GLU A 301 -20.89 23.51 -29.77
C GLU A 301 -20.24 22.37 -30.57
N ASP A 302 -19.10 22.62 -31.23
CA ASP A 302 -18.30 21.62 -31.94
C ASP A 302 -17.46 20.75 -30.99
N THR A 303 -17.45 21.06 -29.69
CA THR A 303 -16.77 20.25 -28.67
C THR A 303 -17.38 18.86 -28.61
N SER A 304 -16.52 17.83 -28.63
CA SER A 304 -16.94 16.43 -28.54
C SER A 304 -16.37 15.74 -27.32
N TYR A 305 -17.20 14.97 -26.62
CA TYR A 305 -16.87 14.31 -25.36
C TYR A 305 -17.13 12.80 -25.41
N ALA A 306 -16.11 12.03 -25.04
CA ALA A 306 -16.19 10.59 -24.84
C ALA A 306 -16.79 10.26 -23.46
N TYR A 307 -18.08 10.58 -23.28
CA TYR A 307 -18.80 10.45 -22.02
C TYR A 307 -18.80 9.02 -21.47
N THR A 308 -18.57 8.90 -20.16
CA THR A 308 -18.63 7.61 -19.44
C THR A 308 -19.44 7.74 -18.15
N ASP A 309 -20.09 6.66 -17.72
CA ASP A 309 -20.65 6.58 -16.37
C ASP A 309 -19.49 6.58 -15.34
N VAL A 310 -19.59 7.45 -14.33
CA VAL A 310 -18.62 7.49 -13.23
C VAL A 310 -18.50 6.15 -12.48
N VAL A 311 -19.57 5.36 -12.39
CA VAL A 311 -19.56 4.02 -11.77
C VAL A 311 -18.72 3.07 -12.62
N TRP A 312 -18.86 3.11 -13.94
CA TRP A 312 -18.04 2.30 -14.85
C TRP A 312 -16.55 2.68 -14.74
N ASN A 313 -16.25 3.98 -14.67
CA ASN A 313 -14.87 4.44 -14.44
C ASN A 313 -14.32 3.92 -13.11
N ALA A 314 -15.10 3.97 -12.02
CA ALA A 314 -14.70 3.42 -10.74
C ALA A 314 -14.41 1.91 -10.82
N GLN A 315 -15.25 1.13 -11.51
CA GLN A 315 -15.03 -0.30 -11.75
C GLN A 315 -13.73 -0.57 -12.51
N LYS A 316 -13.48 0.19 -13.59
CA LYS A 316 -12.25 0.07 -14.36
C LYS A 316 -11.03 0.43 -13.50
N ILE A 317 -11.07 1.52 -12.73
CA ILE A 317 -10.00 1.91 -11.80
C ILE A 317 -9.72 0.81 -10.77
N VAL A 318 -10.76 0.27 -10.13
CA VAL A 318 -10.62 -0.78 -9.11
C VAL A 318 -10.03 -2.06 -9.71
N SER A 319 -10.36 -2.39 -10.97
CA SER A 319 -9.76 -3.53 -11.68
C SER A 319 -8.24 -3.41 -11.87
N LEU A 320 -7.70 -2.19 -11.83
CA LEU A 320 -6.27 -1.91 -12.06
C LEU A 320 -5.43 -1.87 -10.78
N LEU A 321 -6.05 -1.82 -9.60
CA LEU A 321 -5.35 -1.67 -8.33
C LEU A 321 -4.34 -2.80 -8.09
N GLY A 322 -4.71 -4.04 -8.43
CA GLY A 322 -3.88 -5.24 -8.23
C GLY A 322 -2.87 -5.51 -9.34
N THR A 323 -2.87 -4.71 -10.41
CA THR A 323 -1.98 -4.92 -11.56
C THR A 323 -0.60 -4.31 -11.33
N SER A 324 0.38 -4.76 -12.11
CA SER A 324 1.72 -4.16 -12.17
C SER A 324 1.84 -3.04 -13.21
N GLU A 325 0.72 -2.58 -13.77
CA GLU A 325 0.71 -1.56 -14.83
C GLU A 325 1.21 -0.22 -14.32
N THR A 326 2.13 0.45 -15.01
CA THR A 326 2.65 1.76 -14.60
C THR A 326 2.54 2.76 -15.73
N GLY A 327 2.83 4.02 -15.44
CA GLY A 327 2.79 5.10 -16.44
C GLY A 327 1.42 5.77 -16.51
N ILE A 328 0.95 6.06 -17.73
CA ILE A 328 -0.26 6.85 -17.97
C ILE A 328 -1.26 6.01 -18.76
N ARG A 329 -2.52 5.98 -18.28
CA ARG A 329 -3.66 5.39 -18.97
C ARG A 329 -4.79 6.41 -19.11
N GLU A 330 -5.41 6.48 -20.26
CA GLU A 330 -6.68 7.20 -20.43
C GLU A 330 -7.85 6.22 -20.29
N ILE A 331 -8.94 6.65 -19.66
CA ILE A 331 -10.19 5.90 -19.57
C ILE A 331 -11.30 6.79 -20.09
N GLY A 332 -12.09 6.27 -21.04
CA GLY A 332 -13.21 6.97 -21.65
C GLY A 332 -14.01 6.03 -22.57
N ALA A 333 -15.04 6.58 -23.22
CA ALA A 333 -15.83 5.85 -24.20
C ALA A 333 -15.05 5.55 -25.49
N SER A 334 -15.53 4.58 -26.25
CA SER A 334 -14.93 4.15 -27.52
C SER A 334 -15.25 5.10 -28.69
N ASN A 335 -16.24 5.97 -28.52
CA ASN A 335 -16.64 7.05 -29.42
C ASN A 335 -16.90 8.35 -28.62
N ALA A 336 -17.50 9.36 -29.25
CA ALA A 336 -17.77 10.64 -28.60
C ALA A 336 -19.09 11.24 -29.10
N VAL A 337 -19.67 12.11 -28.27
CA VAL A 337 -20.88 12.88 -28.56
C VAL A 337 -20.51 14.36 -28.66
N ARG A 338 -21.00 15.03 -29.70
CA ARG A 338 -20.86 16.48 -29.86
C ARG A 338 -21.89 17.20 -28.97
N LEU A 339 -21.48 18.28 -28.32
CA LEU A 339 -22.36 19.02 -27.42
C LEU A 339 -23.53 19.72 -28.16
N GLY A 340 -23.31 20.19 -29.38
CA GLY A 340 -24.39 20.69 -30.24
C GLY A 340 -25.47 19.64 -30.52
N ASP A 341 -25.08 18.39 -30.77
CA ASP A 341 -26.03 17.29 -31.00
C ASP A 341 -26.85 16.98 -29.73
N LEU A 342 -26.26 17.14 -28.53
CA LEU A 342 -27.00 17.06 -27.26
C LEU A 342 -28.00 18.21 -27.11
N ARG A 343 -27.61 19.46 -27.41
CA ARG A 343 -28.52 20.62 -27.40
C ARG A 343 -29.72 20.36 -28.31
N ASP A 344 -29.45 19.95 -29.55
CA ASP A 344 -30.48 19.75 -30.57
C ASP A 344 -31.43 18.60 -30.19
N TYR A 345 -30.89 17.50 -29.64
CA TYR A 345 -31.69 16.37 -29.19
C TYR A 345 -32.70 16.74 -28.10
N PHE A 346 -32.30 17.58 -27.15
CA PHE A 346 -33.14 18.03 -26.04
C PHE A 346 -33.93 19.32 -26.35
N ALA A 347 -33.84 19.85 -27.57
CA ALA A 347 -34.43 21.13 -27.97
C ALA A 347 -34.10 22.25 -26.96
N SER A 348 -32.85 22.30 -26.52
CA SER A 348 -32.37 23.25 -25.52
C SER A 348 -32.06 24.62 -26.11
N ASP A 349 -32.41 25.68 -25.37
CA ASP A 349 -32.09 27.08 -25.69
C ASP A 349 -30.65 27.48 -25.31
N SER A 350 -29.81 26.53 -24.90
CA SER A 350 -28.44 26.78 -24.47
C SER A 350 -27.60 27.48 -25.55
N GLU A 351 -27.08 28.66 -25.21
CA GLU A 351 -26.07 29.36 -26.01
C GLU A 351 -24.66 28.81 -25.72
N PHE A 352 -23.90 28.56 -26.78
CA PHE A 352 -22.51 28.11 -26.70
C PHE A 352 -21.56 29.28 -26.95
N SER A 353 -20.53 29.40 -26.12
CA SER A 353 -19.48 30.40 -26.30
C SER A 353 -18.15 29.88 -25.82
N GLY A 354 -17.10 29.94 -26.63
CA GLY A 354 -15.77 29.52 -26.22
C GLY A 354 -15.05 28.73 -27.31
N ILE A 355 -13.91 28.14 -26.95
CA ILE A 355 -13.10 27.34 -27.87
C ILE A 355 -13.60 25.89 -27.94
N VAL A 356 -13.15 25.15 -28.94
CA VAL A 356 -13.36 23.70 -29.03
C VAL A 356 -12.48 23.01 -27.99
N GLU A 357 -13.10 22.26 -27.07
CA GLU A 357 -12.40 21.58 -25.96
C GLU A 357 -12.56 20.06 -25.99
N THR A 358 -12.47 19.45 -27.16
CA THR A 358 -12.71 18.01 -27.34
C THR A 358 -11.84 17.13 -26.42
N GLN A 359 -12.47 16.15 -25.76
CA GLN A 359 -11.82 15.18 -24.88
C GLN A 359 -12.19 13.75 -25.30
N ILE A 360 -11.29 13.12 -26.06
CA ILE A 360 -11.41 11.75 -26.57
C ILE A 360 -10.15 10.95 -26.20
N PRO A 361 -10.27 9.78 -25.54
CA PRO A 361 -9.13 9.03 -25.04
C PRO A 361 -8.23 8.53 -26.16
N GLU A 362 -6.92 8.61 -25.96
CA GLU A 362 -5.94 7.95 -26.82
C GLU A 362 -5.98 6.44 -26.51
N ASN A 363 -6.75 5.66 -27.30
CA ASN A 363 -6.81 4.19 -27.28
C ASN A 363 -7.70 3.54 -26.18
N CYS A 364 -9.02 3.65 -26.32
CA CYS A 364 -10.03 2.94 -25.49
C CYS A 364 -11.10 2.23 -26.34
N PRO A 365 -10.75 1.24 -27.19
CA PRO A 365 -11.72 0.55 -28.03
C PRO A 365 -12.71 -0.32 -27.22
N ASP A 366 -12.35 -0.69 -25.99
CA ASP A 366 -13.17 -1.44 -25.03
C ASP A 366 -14.04 -0.53 -24.13
N GLY A 367 -14.02 0.78 -24.36
CA GLY A 367 -14.87 1.74 -23.66
C GLY A 367 -16.36 1.59 -24.03
N PRO A 368 -17.29 1.99 -23.15
CA PRO A 368 -18.71 1.98 -23.44
C PRO A 368 -19.04 2.94 -24.60
N ASP A 369 -20.28 2.90 -25.06
CA ASP A 369 -20.77 3.85 -26.06
C ASP A 369 -21.06 5.18 -25.37
N ALA A 370 -20.45 6.26 -25.85
CA ALA A 370 -20.69 7.62 -25.37
C ALA A 370 -22.16 8.03 -25.50
N ASN A 371 -22.92 7.42 -26.43
CA ASN A 371 -24.35 7.65 -26.57
C ASN A 371 -25.18 7.19 -25.36
N ASP A 372 -24.63 6.37 -24.46
CA ASP A 372 -25.29 6.03 -23.19
C ASP A 372 -25.60 7.28 -22.35
N VAL A 373 -24.89 8.39 -22.60
CA VAL A 373 -25.19 9.69 -21.98
C VAL A 373 -26.59 10.20 -22.31
N TYR A 374 -27.14 9.89 -23.49
CA TYR A 374 -28.50 10.33 -23.86
C TYR A 374 -29.55 9.66 -22.98
N GLU A 375 -29.39 8.36 -22.68
CA GLU A 375 -30.30 7.63 -21.81
C GLU A 375 -30.24 8.12 -20.36
N TYR A 376 -29.05 8.48 -19.89
CA TYR A 376 -28.90 9.17 -18.61
C TYR A 376 -29.58 10.54 -18.64
N ALA A 377 -29.28 11.36 -19.65
CA ALA A 377 -29.75 12.73 -19.77
C ALA A 377 -31.28 12.83 -19.87
N LYS A 378 -31.95 11.86 -20.50
CA LYS A 378 -33.42 11.76 -20.50
C LYS A 378 -33.98 11.63 -19.09
N LYS A 379 -33.41 10.73 -18.28
CA LYS A 379 -33.85 10.50 -16.90
C LYS A 379 -33.59 11.72 -16.04
N GLU A 380 -32.41 12.32 -16.19
CA GLU A 380 -32.02 13.53 -15.47
C GLU A 380 -32.93 14.71 -15.83
N TYR A 381 -33.25 14.91 -17.10
CA TYR A 381 -34.15 15.96 -17.55
C TYR A 381 -35.55 15.84 -16.91
N VAL A 382 -36.14 14.63 -16.93
CA VAL A 382 -37.42 14.37 -16.26
C VAL A 382 -37.33 14.70 -14.77
N PHE A 383 -36.27 14.24 -14.09
CA PHE A 383 -36.05 14.54 -12.68
C PHE A 383 -35.94 16.05 -12.42
N MET A 384 -35.21 16.80 -13.25
CA MET A 384 -35.06 18.24 -13.11
C MET A 384 -36.38 18.99 -13.30
N VAL A 385 -37.21 18.55 -14.26
CA VAL A 385 -38.56 19.11 -14.49
C VAL A 385 -39.47 18.84 -13.28
N GLU A 386 -39.53 17.59 -12.80
CA GLU A 386 -40.40 17.20 -11.68
C GLU A 386 -40.06 17.92 -10.36
N ASN A 387 -38.82 18.36 -10.21
CA ASN A 387 -38.31 19.00 -9.00
C ASN A 387 -38.08 20.52 -9.17
N ASN A 388 -38.53 21.14 -10.26
CA ASN A 388 -38.32 22.57 -10.58
C ASN A 388 -36.85 23.03 -10.52
N LEU A 389 -35.91 22.17 -10.91
CA LEU A 389 -34.47 22.45 -10.86
C LEU A 389 -33.92 23.11 -12.13
N LEU A 390 -34.78 23.39 -13.12
CA LEU A 390 -34.37 24.07 -14.36
C LEU A 390 -34.12 25.57 -14.15
N GLU A 391 -34.72 26.18 -13.12
CA GLU A 391 -34.65 27.63 -12.86
C GLU A 391 -33.68 28.04 -11.72
N GLU A 392 -33.11 27.09 -10.96
CA GLU A 392 -32.19 27.40 -9.85
C GLU A 392 -30.75 27.68 -10.36
N VAL A 393 -30.22 28.85 -9.97
CA VAL A 393 -28.96 29.49 -10.42
C VAL A 393 -27.71 28.94 -9.73
#